data_AF-A0A848Y9G0-F1
#
_entry.id   AF-A0A848Y9G0-F1
#
_cell.length_a   1.000
_cell.length_b   1.000
_cell.length_c   1.000
_cell.angle_alpha   90.00
_cell.angle_beta   90.00
_cell.angle_gamma   90.00
#
_symmetry.space_group_name_H-M   'P 1'
#
loop_
_entity.id
_entity.type
_entity.pdbx_description
1 polymer ?
#
loop_
_entity_poly.entity_id
_entity_poly.type
_entity_poly.pdbx_seq_one_letter_code
_entity_poly.pdbx_strand_id
1 'polypeptide(L)'
;MAAAFVAVSSAAHAACPAVTVANMMGVAPGAFPQQFDLAEFEKAANCKMTFSENPAMKDLNAKIQGNPDLPAVADRLPSEPLVVAPYESIGKYGGTFDALSNATEAGTSDFLSTRHVNLVRYSDDLQTIVPNVAKSWTWNDDFTKLTFKLRKGHKWSDGAPFTAEDVKFWYDNLALDSKVIEKPKDYVLVGGKPMTVNVVDPQTVTFNLPAPKPGLLAHFATSFAQGFQPKHFLGQFHPTINPDADKKAKELGFENGYAVIKAYFGNSDWTDTPSPLLNSPDKVAKMPKAVVPTLESFLTVSDTTEGRHYVANPYFFMVDTAGNQLPYINEQDEVYANDNQVRLLKLVNAEADYKAQSLQLADAPLLLDGQEKGNYTIHLRPKVAMHAFSFNVTSADEEKRKVFGDLRFRTAMSIAMNRKEINEVAYFGQGVPRQYT
;
A
#
# COMPACT_ATOMS: atom_id res chain seq x y z
N MET A 1 -40.32 -44.91 34.22
CA MET A 1 -39.70 -44.15 33.12
C MET A 1 -38.36 -43.63 33.61
N ALA A 2 -37.26 -44.25 33.20
CA ALA A 2 -35.91 -43.74 33.44
C ALA A 2 -35.57 -42.81 32.27
N ALA A 3 -35.42 -41.51 32.55
CA ALA A 3 -35.01 -40.54 31.54
C ALA A 3 -33.48 -40.62 31.38
N ALA A 4 -33.03 -41.12 30.23
CA ALA A 4 -31.63 -41.07 29.85
C ALA A 4 -31.29 -39.64 29.41
N PHE A 5 -30.47 -38.96 30.21
CA PHE A 5 -29.82 -37.72 29.80
C PHE A 5 -28.70 -38.05 28.80
N VAL A 6 -28.92 -37.71 27.53
CA VAL A 6 -27.86 -37.71 26.52
C VAL A 6 -27.02 -36.45 26.75
N ALA A 7 -25.84 -36.63 27.32
CA ALA A 7 -24.83 -35.58 27.39
C ALA A 7 -24.27 -35.36 25.97
N VAL A 8 -24.71 -34.28 25.32
CA VAL A 8 -24.08 -33.80 24.09
C VAL A 8 -22.78 -33.11 24.49
N SER A 9 -21.65 -33.78 24.27
CA SER A 9 -20.34 -33.17 24.45
C SER A 9 -20.13 -32.10 23.38
N SER A 10 -20.41 -30.84 23.69
CA SER A 10 -19.88 -29.72 22.92
C SER A 10 -18.36 -29.73 23.08
N ALA A 11 -17.62 -30.08 22.03
CA ALA A 11 -16.18 -29.88 22.01
C ALA A 11 -15.90 -28.37 22.11
N ALA A 12 -15.59 -27.91 23.32
CA ALA A 12 -15.08 -26.55 23.53
C ALA A 12 -13.74 -26.47 22.80
N HIS A 13 -13.71 -25.74 21.68
CA HIS A 13 -12.45 -25.50 20.98
C HIS A 13 -11.59 -24.58 21.85
N ALA A 14 -10.31 -24.91 22.00
CA ALA A 14 -9.37 -24.06 22.71
C ALA A 14 -9.23 -22.70 22.00
N ALA A 15 -9.01 -21.64 22.78
CA ALA A 15 -8.65 -20.34 22.23
C ALA A 15 -7.33 -20.45 21.45
N CYS A 16 -7.21 -19.73 20.34
CA CYS A 16 -5.98 -19.74 19.57
C CYS A 16 -4.81 -19.14 20.36
N PRO A 17 -3.60 -19.73 20.29
CA PRO A 17 -2.42 -19.19 20.93
C PRO A 17 -2.01 -17.87 20.26
N ALA A 18 -1.64 -16.89 21.07
CA ALA A 18 -1.20 -15.57 20.63
C ALA A 18 0.26 -15.59 20.19
N VAL A 19 0.55 -16.31 19.11
CA VAL A 19 1.93 -16.55 18.65
C VAL A 19 2.55 -15.33 17.99
N THR A 20 3.87 -15.23 18.06
CA THR A 20 4.65 -14.18 17.42
C THR A 20 5.78 -14.79 16.61
N VAL A 21 6.41 -14.01 15.74
CA VAL A 21 7.60 -14.46 14.98
C VAL A 21 8.71 -14.90 15.95
N ALA A 22 8.90 -14.17 17.05
CA ALA A 22 9.87 -14.51 18.09
C ALA A 22 9.49 -15.75 18.90
N ASN A 23 8.18 -16.06 19.03
CA ASN A 23 7.69 -17.19 19.80
C ASN A 23 6.43 -17.82 19.21
N MET A 24 6.62 -18.94 18.50
CA MET A 24 5.54 -19.69 17.86
C MET A 24 4.70 -20.54 18.84
N MET A 25 5.06 -20.63 20.13
CA MET A 25 4.35 -21.42 21.15
C MET A 25 4.02 -22.88 20.74
N GLY A 26 4.84 -23.48 19.88
CA GLY A 26 4.64 -24.83 19.36
C GLY A 26 3.71 -24.95 18.15
N VAL A 27 3.12 -23.86 17.67
CA VAL A 27 2.39 -23.83 16.40
C VAL A 27 3.37 -24.02 15.24
N ALA A 28 3.06 -24.93 14.33
CA ALA A 28 3.89 -25.16 13.16
C ALA A 28 3.91 -23.92 12.25
N PRO A 29 5.06 -23.59 11.62
CA PRO A 29 5.11 -22.51 10.65
C PRO A 29 4.21 -22.85 9.45
N GLY A 30 3.56 -21.82 8.89
CA GLY A 30 2.76 -21.94 7.68
C GLY A 30 3.62 -21.91 6.42
N ALA A 31 2.98 -21.72 5.27
CA ALA A 31 3.66 -21.51 4.00
C ALA A 31 4.60 -20.29 4.03
N PHE A 32 4.31 -19.29 4.88
CA PHE A 32 5.11 -18.09 5.04
C PHE A 32 5.42 -17.85 6.53
N PRO A 33 6.65 -17.44 6.90
CA PRO A 33 7.06 -17.37 8.32
C PRO A 33 6.27 -16.39 9.21
N GLN A 34 5.62 -15.38 8.62
CA GLN A 34 5.03 -14.26 9.36
C GLN A 34 3.52 -14.10 9.12
N GLN A 35 2.93 -14.96 8.30
CA GLN A 35 1.53 -14.85 7.94
C GLN A 35 0.93 -16.18 7.52
N PHE A 36 -0.37 -16.31 7.72
CA PHE A 36 -1.16 -17.50 7.46
C PHE A 36 -2.48 -17.10 6.81
N ASP A 37 -3.07 -18.01 6.05
CA ASP A 37 -4.52 -17.98 5.89
C ASP A 37 -5.18 -18.50 7.18
N LEU A 38 -6.36 -17.97 7.53
CA LEU A 38 -7.06 -18.33 8.78
C LEU A 38 -7.17 -19.85 8.99
N ALA A 39 -7.68 -20.58 7.97
CA ALA A 39 -7.84 -22.03 8.08
C ALA A 39 -6.51 -22.78 8.26
N GLU A 40 -5.41 -22.27 7.72
CA GLU A 40 -4.07 -22.84 7.93
C GLU A 40 -3.64 -22.66 9.38
N PHE A 41 -3.79 -21.46 9.93
CA PHE A 41 -3.45 -21.16 11.32
C PHE A 41 -4.29 -21.96 12.31
N GLU A 42 -5.62 -21.96 12.15
CA GLU A 42 -6.54 -22.72 13.01
C GLU A 42 -6.20 -24.21 13.03
N LYS A 43 -5.82 -24.77 11.88
CA LYS A 43 -5.38 -26.16 11.77
C LYS A 43 -4.03 -26.37 12.47
N ALA A 44 -3.05 -25.50 12.24
CA ALA A 44 -1.72 -25.61 12.83
C ALA A 44 -1.74 -25.45 14.36
N ALA A 45 -2.64 -24.61 14.87
CA ALA A 45 -2.81 -24.34 16.29
C ALA A 45 -3.88 -25.20 16.97
N ASN A 46 -4.61 -26.03 16.22
CA ASN A 46 -5.73 -26.84 16.70
C ASN A 46 -6.75 -26.01 17.53
N CYS A 47 -7.18 -24.89 16.97
CA CYS A 47 -8.05 -23.91 17.61
C CYS A 47 -9.15 -23.43 16.65
N LYS A 48 -10.10 -22.65 17.18
CA LYS A 48 -11.03 -21.85 16.37
C LYS A 48 -10.87 -20.39 16.78
N MET A 49 -10.57 -19.51 15.82
CA MET A 49 -10.32 -18.11 16.09
C MET A 49 -11.64 -17.38 16.34
N THR A 50 -11.61 -16.54 17.37
CA THR A 50 -12.64 -15.53 17.63
C THR A 50 -12.05 -14.17 17.34
N PHE A 51 -12.85 -13.25 16.80
CA PHE A 51 -12.37 -11.93 16.43
C PHE A 51 -12.74 -10.88 17.46
N SER A 52 -11.78 -10.01 17.75
CA SER A 52 -11.93 -8.78 18.52
C SER A 52 -11.66 -7.58 17.61
N GLU A 53 -12.23 -6.44 17.97
CA GLU A 53 -12.00 -5.18 17.27
C GLU A 53 -11.43 -4.12 18.21
N ASN A 54 -10.89 -3.08 17.60
CA ASN A 54 -10.49 -1.87 18.30
C ASN A 54 -11.70 -1.25 19.03
N PRO A 55 -11.63 -1.05 20.36
CA PRO A 55 -12.74 -0.45 21.13
C PRO A 55 -13.19 0.93 20.63
N ALA A 56 -12.30 1.69 19.98
CA ALA A 56 -12.60 3.00 19.40
C ALA A 56 -13.15 2.92 17.96
N MET A 57 -13.27 1.73 17.36
CA MET A 57 -13.57 1.60 15.92
C MET A 57 -14.91 2.22 15.52
N LYS A 58 -15.91 2.18 16.39
CA LYS A 58 -17.20 2.83 16.14
C LYS A 58 -17.05 4.35 16.01
N ASP A 59 -16.25 4.96 16.87
CA ASP A 59 -16.01 6.41 16.86
C ASP A 59 -15.13 6.82 15.67
N LEU A 60 -14.12 6.00 15.34
CA LEU A 60 -13.29 6.18 14.14
C LEU A 60 -14.12 6.09 12.85
N ASN A 61 -15.01 5.10 12.76
CA ASN A 61 -15.94 4.95 11.64
C ASN A 61 -16.84 6.18 11.47
N ALA A 62 -17.31 6.78 12.58
CA ALA A 62 -18.15 7.97 12.55
C ALA A 62 -17.41 9.23 12.02
N LYS A 63 -16.08 9.25 12.03
CA LYS A 63 -15.27 10.33 11.41
C LYS A 63 -15.20 10.22 9.89
N ILE A 64 -15.57 9.08 9.30
CA ILE A 64 -15.53 8.85 7.84
C ILE A 64 -16.85 9.32 7.22
N GLN A 65 -16.83 10.43 6.49
CA GLN A 65 -18.03 10.97 5.86
C GLN A 65 -18.68 9.96 4.90
N GLY A 66 -19.93 9.62 5.18
CA GLY A 66 -20.74 8.74 4.34
C GLY A 66 -20.59 7.26 4.63
N ASN A 67 -19.86 6.88 5.70
CA ASN A 67 -19.81 5.49 6.12
C ASN A 67 -21.11 5.04 6.79
N PRO A 68 -21.55 3.79 6.56
CA PRO A 68 -22.72 3.26 7.23
C PRO A 68 -22.44 2.99 8.71
N ASP A 69 -23.51 2.68 9.45
CA ASP A 69 -23.39 2.11 10.80
C ASP A 69 -22.51 0.85 10.76
N LEU A 70 -21.65 0.73 11.76
CA LEU A 70 -20.60 -0.28 11.78
C LEU A 70 -21.17 -1.65 12.21
N PRO A 71 -21.10 -2.70 11.35
CA PRO A 71 -21.46 -4.06 11.74
C PRO A 71 -20.46 -4.70 12.70
N ALA A 72 -20.82 -5.84 13.29
CA ALA A 72 -19.90 -6.62 14.10
C ALA A 72 -18.66 -7.04 13.29
N VAL A 73 -17.49 -7.14 13.94
CA VAL A 73 -16.21 -7.46 13.28
C VAL A 73 -16.26 -8.71 12.39
N ALA A 74 -16.98 -9.76 12.83
CA ALA A 74 -17.13 -10.99 12.06
C ALA A 74 -17.88 -10.80 10.73
N ASP A 75 -18.77 -9.81 10.64
CA ASP A 75 -19.50 -9.46 9.43
C ASP A 75 -18.71 -8.51 8.52
N ARG A 76 -17.66 -7.86 9.06
CA ARG A 76 -16.78 -6.94 8.32
C ARG A 76 -15.66 -7.69 7.62
N LEU A 77 -15.00 -8.59 8.34
CA LEU A 77 -13.88 -9.39 7.83
C LEU A 77 -14.29 -10.30 6.64
N PRO A 78 -13.36 -10.61 5.73
CA PRO A 78 -13.56 -11.71 4.79
C PRO A 78 -13.67 -13.05 5.55
N SER A 79 -14.17 -14.10 4.87
CA SER A 79 -14.27 -15.43 5.50
C SER A 79 -12.90 -16.07 5.79
N GLU A 80 -11.86 -15.57 5.14
CA GLU A 80 -10.47 -16.00 5.26
C GLU A 80 -9.59 -14.73 5.36
N PRO A 81 -9.61 -14.03 6.52
CA PRO A 81 -8.73 -12.89 6.76
C PRO A 81 -7.27 -13.35 6.73
N LEU A 82 -6.37 -12.43 6.40
CA LEU A 82 -4.94 -12.68 6.52
C LEU A 82 -4.58 -12.64 8.00
N VAL A 83 -4.07 -13.74 8.55
CA VAL A 83 -3.57 -13.79 9.93
C VAL A 83 -2.10 -13.43 9.91
N VAL A 84 -1.72 -12.37 10.62
CA VAL A 84 -0.35 -11.85 10.69
C VAL A 84 0.21 -12.18 12.07
N ALA A 85 1.39 -12.80 12.13
CA ALA A 85 2.11 -12.99 13.38
C ALA A 85 2.90 -11.70 13.70
N PRO A 86 2.59 -11.00 14.81
CA PRO A 86 3.42 -9.88 15.25
C PRO A 86 4.85 -10.33 15.53
N TYR A 87 5.83 -9.44 15.45
CA TYR A 87 7.24 -9.84 15.64
C TYR A 87 7.54 -10.30 17.06
N GLU A 88 7.23 -9.45 18.04
CA GLU A 88 7.64 -9.64 19.43
C GLU A 88 6.46 -9.97 20.35
N SER A 89 5.37 -9.20 20.23
CA SER A 89 4.20 -9.30 21.10
C SER A 89 2.90 -8.92 20.38
N ILE A 90 1.77 -9.40 20.90
CA ILE A 90 0.45 -8.89 20.51
C ILE A 90 0.36 -7.41 20.86
N GLY A 91 -0.09 -6.61 19.90
CA GLY A 91 -0.20 -5.17 20.05
C GLY A 91 -1.38 -4.75 20.93
N LYS A 92 -1.45 -3.46 21.22
CA LYS A 92 -2.54 -2.83 21.96
C LYS A 92 -3.16 -1.76 21.09
N TYR A 93 -4.49 -1.72 21.08
CA TYR A 93 -5.22 -0.68 20.36
C TYR A 93 -4.99 0.71 20.97
N GLY A 94 -4.92 1.72 20.12
CA GLY A 94 -4.82 3.11 20.53
C GLY A 94 -3.65 3.85 19.89
N GLY A 95 -3.58 5.15 20.22
CA GLY A 95 -2.50 6.02 19.80
C GLY A 95 -2.69 6.58 18.38
N THR A 96 -1.83 7.54 18.09
CA THR A 96 -1.68 8.19 16.79
C THR A 96 -0.28 7.91 16.29
N PHE A 97 -0.13 7.65 14.99
CA PHE A 97 1.17 7.58 14.33
C PHE A 97 1.51 8.94 13.73
N ASP A 98 2.49 9.62 14.30
CA ASP A 98 2.94 10.94 13.86
C ASP A 98 4.00 10.82 12.76
N ALA A 99 3.74 11.40 11.59
CA ALA A 99 4.58 11.32 10.41
C ALA A 99 4.91 12.71 9.85
N LEU A 100 6.08 12.81 9.20
CA LEU A 100 6.51 14.01 8.51
C LEU A 100 6.70 13.76 7.02
N SER A 101 6.12 14.64 6.22
CA SER A 101 6.33 14.73 4.77
C SER A 101 6.87 16.12 4.40
N ASN A 102 7.37 16.32 3.19
CA ASN A 102 7.89 17.64 2.80
C ASN A 102 6.74 18.57 2.36
N ALA A 103 5.79 18.02 1.63
CA ALA A 103 4.59 18.69 1.12
C ALA A 103 3.58 17.64 0.67
N THR A 104 2.41 18.07 0.20
CA THR A 104 1.31 17.22 -0.30
C THR A 104 1.77 16.13 -1.28
N GLU A 105 2.65 16.49 -2.23
CA GLU A 105 3.18 15.61 -3.28
C GLU A 105 4.69 15.32 -3.11
N ALA A 106 5.24 15.45 -1.90
CA ALA A 106 6.67 15.29 -1.68
C ALA A 106 7.00 14.72 -0.30
N GLY A 107 7.88 13.71 -0.28
CA GLY A 107 8.35 13.14 0.98
C GLY A 107 7.37 12.19 1.66
N THR A 108 6.36 11.70 0.93
CA THR A 108 5.21 10.94 1.44
C THR A 108 5.34 9.42 1.32
N SER A 109 6.34 8.90 0.59
CA SER A 109 6.38 7.48 0.22
C SER A 109 6.67 6.55 1.40
N ASP A 110 7.50 7.00 2.35
CA ASP A 110 7.78 6.26 3.58
C ASP A 110 6.56 6.22 4.48
N PHE A 111 5.83 7.33 4.61
CA PHE A 111 4.57 7.36 5.33
C PHE A 111 3.49 6.48 4.67
N LEU A 112 3.31 6.59 3.35
CA LEU A 112 2.38 5.76 2.58
C LEU A 112 2.65 4.26 2.79
N SER A 113 3.91 3.85 2.89
CA SER A 113 4.28 2.45 3.11
C SER A 113 3.74 1.85 4.41
N THR A 114 3.35 2.69 5.38
CA THR A 114 2.78 2.26 6.67
C THR A 114 1.32 1.83 6.57
N ARG A 115 0.60 2.23 5.50
CA ARG A 115 -0.83 1.92 5.31
C ARG A 115 -1.14 1.12 4.05
N HIS A 116 -0.25 1.17 3.08
CA HIS A 116 -0.48 0.68 1.74
C HIS A 116 -0.66 -0.85 1.67
N VAL A 117 -1.54 -1.30 0.78
CA VAL A 117 -1.75 -2.71 0.48
C VAL A 117 -1.72 -2.96 -1.03
N ASN A 118 -1.47 -4.21 -1.40
CA ASN A 118 -1.37 -4.64 -2.78
C ASN A 118 -1.98 -6.05 -2.95
N LEU A 119 -2.12 -6.54 -4.18
CA LEU A 119 -2.60 -7.92 -4.42
C LEU A 119 -1.69 -8.94 -3.73
N VAL A 120 -0.38 -8.71 -3.81
CA VAL A 120 0.68 -9.46 -3.13
C VAL A 120 1.66 -8.47 -2.49
N ARG A 121 2.65 -8.95 -1.74
CA ARG A 121 3.72 -8.10 -1.18
C ARG A 121 5.01 -8.89 -1.12
N TYR A 122 6.14 -8.22 -0.95
CA TYR A 122 7.34 -8.90 -0.48
C TYR A 122 7.21 -9.22 1.03
N SER A 123 7.70 -10.38 1.44
CA SER A 123 8.01 -10.65 2.84
C SER A 123 9.23 -9.82 3.26
N ASP A 124 9.55 -9.89 4.55
CA ASP A 124 10.63 -9.10 5.13
C ASP A 124 12.04 -9.51 4.70
N ASP A 125 12.17 -10.66 4.03
CA ASP A 125 13.42 -11.04 3.37
C ASP A 125 13.69 -10.21 2.10
N LEU A 126 12.72 -9.42 1.65
CA LEU A 126 12.74 -8.58 0.45
C LEU A 126 12.98 -9.36 -0.86
N GLN A 127 12.68 -10.66 -0.85
CA GLN A 127 12.91 -11.60 -1.96
C GLN A 127 11.68 -12.43 -2.27
N THR A 128 10.96 -12.89 -1.24
CA THR A 128 9.83 -13.79 -1.39
C THR A 128 8.54 -12.98 -1.55
N ILE A 129 7.83 -13.19 -2.65
CA ILE A 129 6.49 -12.63 -2.83
C ILE A 129 5.49 -13.51 -2.06
N VAL A 130 4.64 -12.88 -1.25
CA VAL A 130 3.64 -13.53 -0.39
C VAL A 130 2.24 -12.93 -0.61
N PRO A 131 1.16 -13.65 -0.26
CA PRO A 131 -0.21 -13.15 -0.36
C PRO A 131 -0.44 -11.86 0.43
N ASN A 132 -1.39 -11.04 -0.02
CA ASN A 132 -1.84 -9.85 0.68
C ASN A 132 -3.37 -9.70 0.50
N VAL A 133 -3.84 -8.73 -0.29
CA VAL A 133 -5.27 -8.60 -0.65
C VAL A 133 -5.76 -9.84 -1.41
N ALA A 134 -4.94 -10.37 -2.33
CA ALA A 134 -5.20 -11.66 -2.94
C ALA A 134 -4.83 -12.78 -1.97
N LYS A 135 -5.62 -13.84 -1.94
CA LYS A 135 -5.35 -15.07 -1.20
C LYS A 135 -4.21 -15.87 -1.85
N SER A 136 -4.18 -15.94 -3.18
CA SER A 136 -3.12 -16.62 -3.91
C SER A 136 -3.03 -16.18 -5.36
N TRP A 137 -1.97 -16.60 -6.04
CA TRP A 137 -1.80 -16.42 -7.48
C TRP A 137 -1.21 -17.69 -8.11
N THR A 138 -1.37 -17.80 -9.42
CA THR A 138 -0.78 -18.88 -10.23
C THR A 138 -0.39 -18.34 -11.60
N TRP A 139 0.79 -18.73 -12.08
CA TRP A 139 1.19 -18.57 -13.47
C TRP A 139 0.91 -19.86 -14.23
N ASN A 140 0.63 -19.76 -15.52
CA ASN A 140 0.81 -20.90 -16.42
C ASN A 140 2.29 -21.05 -16.83
N ASP A 141 2.63 -22.17 -17.47
CA ASP A 141 4.01 -22.58 -17.75
C ASP A 141 4.80 -21.59 -18.64
N ASP A 142 4.12 -20.79 -19.47
CA ASP A 142 4.73 -19.83 -20.39
C ASP A 142 4.77 -18.39 -19.85
N PHE A 143 4.29 -18.14 -18.62
CA PHE A 143 4.16 -16.81 -18.02
C PHE A 143 3.34 -15.79 -18.84
N THR A 144 2.36 -16.27 -19.61
CA THR A 144 1.41 -15.43 -20.36
C THR A 144 0.04 -15.34 -19.69
N LYS A 145 -0.21 -16.08 -18.62
CA LYS A 145 -1.45 -16.02 -17.86
C LYS A 145 -1.17 -16.00 -16.36
N LEU A 146 -1.54 -14.90 -15.72
CA LEU A 146 -1.50 -14.72 -14.26
C LEU A 146 -2.92 -14.73 -13.71
N THR A 147 -3.25 -15.72 -12.90
CA THR A 147 -4.56 -15.83 -12.24
C THR A 147 -4.41 -15.55 -10.74
N PHE A 148 -5.18 -14.58 -10.23
CA PHE A 148 -5.31 -14.32 -8.80
C PHE A 148 -6.60 -14.91 -8.25
N LYS A 149 -6.53 -15.42 -7.01
CA LYS A 149 -7.68 -15.77 -6.18
C LYS A 149 -7.82 -14.74 -5.07
N LEU A 150 -8.95 -14.07 -5.01
CA LEU A 150 -9.28 -13.05 -4.01
C LEU A 150 -9.96 -13.67 -2.79
N ARG A 151 -9.94 -12.96 -1.66
CA ARG A 151 -10.56 -13.40 -0.41
C ARG A 151 -12.10 -13.29 -0.51
N LYS A 152 -12.80 -14.36 -0.15
CA LYS A 152 -14.28 -14.37 -0.16
C LYS A 152 -14.82 -13.42 0.90
N GLY A 153 -15.80 -12.59 0.53
CA GLY A 153 -16.46 -11.67 1.46
C GLY A 153 -15.61 -10.45 1.87
N HIS A 154 -14.50 -10.20 1.17
CA HIS A 154 -13.70 -8.99 1.35
C HIS A 154 -14.53 -7.75 1.01
N LYS A 155 -14.37 -6.69 1.79
CA LYS A 155 -15.08 -5.43 1.61
C LYS A 155 -14.10 -4.26 1.50
N TRP A 156 -14.54 -3.24 0.79
CA TRP A 156 -13.98 -1.89 0.84
C TRP A 156 -14.27 -1.25 2.21
N SER A 157 -13.56 -0.17 2.52
CA SER A 157 -13.73 0.59 3.78
C SER A 157 -15.12 1.16 4.03
N ASP A 158 -15.99 1.13 3.02
CA ASP A 158 -17.39 1.53 3.10
C ASP A 158 -18.38 0.37 3.16
N GLY A 159 -17.89 -0.85 3.34
CA GLY A 159 -18.66 -2.08 3.43
C GLY A 159 -19.11 -2.64 2.07
N ALA A 160 -18.85 -1.97 0.94
CA ALA A 160 -19.15 -2.52 -0.37
C ALA A 160 -18.26 -3.75 -0.66
N PRO A 161 -18.76 -4.77 -1.38
CA PRO A 161 -17.97 -5.96 -1.70
C PRO A 161 -16.78 -5.60 -2.61
N PHE A 162 -15.60 -6.12 -2.27
CA PHE A 162 -14.43 -6.11 -3.14
C PHE A 162 -14.40 -7.40 -3.97
N THR A 163 -14.30 -7.27 -5.29
CA THR A 163 -14.38 -8.40 -6.23
C THR A 163 -13.41 -8.26 -7.41
N ALA A 164 -13.31 -9.32 -8.21
CA ALA A 164 -12.55 -9.32 -9.47
C ALA A 164 -12.99 -8.22 -10.46
N GLU A 165 -14.23 -7.72 -10.36
CA GLU A 165 -14.71 -6.59 -11.16
C GLU A 165 -13.99 -5.28 -10.84
N ASP A 166 -13.50 -5.09 -9.62
CA ASP A 166 -12.73 -3.90 -9.24
C ASP A 166 -11.34 -3.89 -9.87
N VAL A 167 -10.73 -5.07 -10.02
CA VAL A 167 -9.46 -5.27 -10.74
C VAL A 167 -9.64 -5.01 -12.23
N LYS A 168 -10.71 -5.56 -12.83
CA LYS A 168 -11.03 -5.33 -14.24
C LYS A 168 -11.35 -3.86 -14.52
N PHE A 169 -12.13 -3.23 -13.65
CA PHE A 169 -12.46 -1.81 -13.75
C PHE A 169 -11.20 -0.94 -13.72
N TRP A 170 -10.29 -1.17 -12.77
CA TRP A 170 -9.02 -0.44 -12.74
C TRP A 170 -8.27 -0.57 -14.07
N TYR A 171 -8.15 -1.77 -14.61
CA TYR A 171 -7.38 -2.00 -15.83
C TYR A 171 -8.04 -1.35 -17.07
N ASP A 172 -9.30 -1.68 -17.33
CA ASP A 172 -9.99 -1.29 -18.57
C ASP A 172 -10.39 0.19 -18.59
N ASN A 173 -10.88 0.70 -17.45
CA ASN A 173 -11.54 2.00 -17.38
C ASN A 173 -10.67 3.10 -16.78
N LEU A 174 -9.59 2.76 -16.09
CA LEU A 174 -8.69 3.78 -15.52
C LEU A 174 -7.32 3.73 -16.18
N ALA A 175 -6.64 2.58 -16.12
CA ALA A 175 -5.26 2.47 -16.58
C ALA A 175 -5.10 2.53 -18.11
N LEU A 176 -6.08 2.02 -18.87
CA LEU A 176 -6.08 2.03 -20.34
C LEU A 176 -6.94 3.14 -20.96
N ASP A 177 -7.79 3.82 -20.18
CA ASP A 177 -8.65 4.87 -20.73
C ASP A 177 -7.85 6.18 -20.90
N SER A 178 -7.65 6.58 -22.16
CA SER A 178 -6.93 7.82 -22.52
C SER A 178 -7.61 9.11 -22.03
N LYS A 179 -8.87 9.04 -21.61
CA LYS A 179 -9.57 10.15 -20.95
C LYS A 179 -9.18 10.30 -19.48
N VAL A 180 -8.68 9.23 -18.84
CA VAL A 180 -8.17 9.23 -17.47
C VAL A 180 -6.66 9.41 -17.47
N ILE A 181 -5.91 8.46 -18.05
CA ILE A 181 -4.45 8.52 -18.20
C ILE A 181 -4.12 8.70 -19.69
N GLU A 182 -3.56 9.85 -20.06
CA GLU A 182 -3.30 10.21 -21.48
C GLU A 182 -2.55 9.11 -22.25
N LYS A 183 -1.58 8.46 -21.60
CA LYS A 183 -0.81 7.35 -22.15
C LYS A 183 -0.70 6.22 -21.13
N PRO A 184 -1.09 4.98 -21.50
CA PRO A 184 -0.93 3.83 -20.61
C PRO A 184 0.52 3.68 -20.14
N LYS A 185 0.69 3.39 -18.86
CA LYS A 185 2.01 3.12 -18.28
C LYS A 185 2.56 1.80 -18.80
N ASP A 186 3.89 1.68 -18.90
CA ASP A 186 4.51 0.45 -19.41
C ASP A 186 4.15 -0.79 -18.58
N TYR A 187 3.94 -0.64 -17.27
CA TYR A 187 3.62 -1.76 -16.41
C TYR A 187 2.26 -2.42 -16.74
N VAL A 188 1.28 -1.67 -17.29
CA VAL A 188 -0.01 -2.20 -17.77
C VAL A 188 0.04 -2.75 -19.20
N LEU A 189 1.19 -2.64 -19.88
CA LEU A 189 1.41 -3.14 -21.23
C LEU A 189 2.42 -4.29 -21.24
N VAL A 190 2.46 -5.05 -22.33
CA VAL A 190 3.46 -6.07 -22.58
C VAL A 190 3.99 -5.86 -23.99
N GLY A 191 5.23 -5.39 -24.11
CA GLY A 191 5.81 -5.01 -25.40
C GLY A 191 4.98 -3.96 -26.14
N GLY A 192 4.43 -2.99 -25.40
CA GLY A 192 3.57 -1.92 -25.94
C GLY A 192 2.13 -2.34 -26.27
N LYS A 193 1.74 -3.60 -26.03
CA LYS A 193 0.37 -4.09 -26.26
C LYS A 193 -0.38 -4.26 -24.93
N PRO A 194 -1.68 -3.93 -24.87
CA PRO A 194 -2.48 -4.19 -23.69
C PRO A 194 -2.64 -5.70 -23.44
N MET A 195 -2.75 -6.05 -22.17
CA MET A 195 -3.23 -7.34 -21.67
C MET A 195 -4.76 -7.40 -21.78
N THR A 196 -5.35 -8.55 -21.44
CA THR A 196 -6.78 -8.67 -21.17
C THR A 196 -7.00 -9.10 -19.72
N VAL A 197 -7.96 -8.47 -19.04
CA VAL A 197 -8.36 -8.84 -17.68
C VAL A 197 -9.74 -9.47 -17.70
N ASN A 198 -9.80 -10.76 -17.37
CA ASN A 198 -11.02 -11.56 -17.37
C ASN A 198 -11.45 -11.85 -15.93
N VAL A 199 -12.72 -11.54 -15.65
CA VAL A 199 -13.42 -11.97 -14.44
C VAL A 199 -14.00 -13.36 -14.71
N VAL A 200 -13.50 -14.37 -14.01
CA VAL A 200 -14.03 -15.75 -14.11
C VAL A 200 -15.21 -15.93 -13.15
N ASP A 201 -15.07 -15.38 -11.94
CA ASP A 201 -16.07 -15.31 -10.89
C ASP A 201 -15.70 -14.15 -9.94
N PRO A 202 -16.54 -13.79 -8.94
CA PRO A 202 -16.26 -12.64 -8.06
C PRO A 202 -14.89 -12.68 -7.34
N GLN A 203 -14.28 -13.86 -7.19
CA GLN A 203 -13.00 -14.04 -6.49
C GLN A 203 -11.88 -14.53 -7.40
N THR A 204 -12.10 -14.59 -8.71
CA THR A 204 -11.09 -15.09 -9.65
C THR A 204 -10.94 -14.13 -10.81
N VAL A 205 -9.76 -13.51 -10.87
CA VAL A 205 -9.37 -12.61 -11.97
C VAL A 205 -8.15 -13.18 -12.68
N THR A 206 -8.16 -13.11 -14.01
CA THR A 206 -7.07 -13.58 -14.87
C THR A 206 -6.58 -12.46 -15.76
N PHE A 207 -5.27 -12.21 -15.72
CA PHE A 207 -4.55 -11.39 -16.68
C PHE A 207 -4.01 -12.32 -17.78
N ASN A 208 -4.44 -12.13 -19.03
CA ASN A 208 -3.83 -12.78 -20.19
C ASN A 208 -2.94 -11.78 -20.93
N LEU A 209 -1.68 -12.15 -21.09
CA LEU A 209 -0.61 -11.32 -21.60
C LEU A 209 -0.28 -11.74 -23.04
N PRO A 210 0.00 -10.79 -23.94
CA PRO A 210 0.38 -11.11 -25.32
C PRO A 210 1.81 -11.67 -25.47
N ALA A 211 2.62 -11.64 -24.40
CA ALA A 211 3.94 -12.25 -24.32
C ALA A 211 4.33 -12.47 -22.83
N PRO A 212 5.35 -13.30 -22.53
CA PRO A 212 5.79 -13.52 -21.16
C PRO A 212 6.23 -12.23 -20.45
N LYS A 213 5.68 -11.93 -19.27
CA LYS A 213 6.10 -10.80 -18.40
C LYS A 213 6.13 -11.23 -16.92
N PRO A 214 7.09 -12.06 -16.50
CA PRO A 214 7.14 -12.57 -15.13
C PRO A 214 7.27 -11.46 -14.07
N GLY A 215 7.86 -10.31 -14.43
CA GLY A 215 7.97 -9.14 -13.57
C GLY A 215 6.64 -8.47 -13.20
N LEU A 216 5.52 -8.84 -13.84
CA LEU A 216 4.19 -8.29 -13.52
C LEU A 216 3.79 -8.59 -12.06
N LEU A 217 4.11 -9.78 -11.55
CA LEU A 217 3.80 -10.14 -10.17
C LEU A 217 4.60 -9.28 -9.17
N ALA A 218 5.89 -9.03 -9.45
CA ALA A 218 6.72 -8.16 -8.64
C ALA A 218 6.22 -6.71 -8.65
N HIS A 219 5.73 -6.22 -9.80
CA HIS A 219 5.09 -4.91 -9.88
C HIS A 219 3.88 -4.81 -8.93
N PHE A 220 3.01 -5.82 -8.93
CA PHE A 220 1.89 -5.90 -7.96
C PHE A 220 2.33 -6.12 -6.52
N ALA A 221 3.61 -6.33 -6.23
CA ALA A 221 4.14 -6.45 -4.87
C ALA A 221 4.74 -5.14 -4.33
N THR A 222 5.13 -4.20 -5.20
CA THR A 222 5.92 -3.01 -4.82
C THR A 222 5.35 -1.68 -5.27
N SER A 223 4.45 -1.69 -6.25
CA SER A 223 3.90 -0.45 -6.82
C SER A 223 2.94 0.22 -5.84
N PHE A 224 3.00 1.54 -5.73
CA PHE A 224 1.94 2.31 -5.06
C PHE A 224 0.71 2.50 -5.95
N ALA A 225 0.85 2.32 -7.27
CA ALA A 225 -0.30 2.21 -8.17
C ALA A 225 -0.96 0.83 -7.99
N GLN A 226 -2.06 0.79 -7.24
CA GLN A 226 -2.78 -0.45 -6.93
C GLN A 226 -3.48 -1.01 -8.15
N GLY A 227 -3.39 -2.34 -8.33
CA GLY A 227 -4.05 -3.09 -9.40
C GLY A 227 -5.58 -3.26 -9.24
N PHE A 228 -6.24 -2.39 -8.50
CA PHE A 228 -7.69 -2.43 -8.21
C PHE A 228 -8.17 -1.04 -7.79
N GLN A 229 -9.43 -0.72 -8.09
CA GLN A 229 -10.08 0.54 -7.69
C GLN A 229 -11.58 0.30 -7.44
N PRO A 230 -12.24 1.05 -6.54
CA PRO A 230 -13.63 0.80 -6.15
C PRO A 230 -14.60 1.11 -7.28
N LYS A 231 -15.00 0.10 -8.05
CA LYS A 231 -15.88 0.24 -9.21
C LYS A 231 -17.23 0.84 -8.82
N HIS A 232 -17.77 0.47 -7.66
CA HIS A 232 -19.03 1.00 -7.16
C HIS A 232 -18.99 2.51 -6.88
N PHE A 233 -17.81 3.04 -6.55
CA PHE A 233 -17.62 4.45 -6.25
C PHE A 233 -17.23 5.25 -7.49
N LEU A 234 -16.12 4.91 -8.15
CA LEU A 234 -15.61 5.65 -9.31
C LEU A 234 -16.41 5.37 -10.59
N GLY A 235 -16.91 4.14 -10.75
CA GLY A 235 -17.65 3.73 -11.95
C GLY A 235 -18.97 4.49 -12.14
N GLN A 236 -19.57 5.02 -11.07
CA GLN A 236 -20.76 5.87 -11.20
C GLN A 236 -20.49 7.19 -11.93
N PHE A 237 -19.23 7.63 -11.97
CA PHE A 237 -18.78 8.82 -12.65
C PHE A 237 -18.05 8.50 -13.96
N HIS A 238 -17.97 7.23 -14.36
CA HIS A 238 -17.35 6.84 -15.62
C HIS A 238 -18.38 6.82 -16.74
N PRO A 239 -18.30 7.69 -17.78
CA PRO A 239 -19.34 7.79 -18.82
C PRO A 239 -19.59 6.51 -19.63
N THR A 240 -18.61 5.61 -19.74
CA THR A 240 -18.81 4.31 -20.40
C THR A 240 -19.47 3.25 -19.51
N ILE A 241 -19.56 3.49 -18.21
CA ILE A 241 -20.17 2.57 -17.22
C ILE A 241 -21.55 3.07 -16.80
N ASN A 242 -21.67 4.37 -16.55
CA ASN A 242 -22.91 5.01 -16.15
C ASN A 242 -23.31 6.10 -17.16
N PRO A 243 -24.43 5.95 -17.89
CA PRO A 243 -24.88 6.97 -18.84
C PRO A 243 -25.23 8.32 -18.18
N ASP A 244 -25.54 8.32 -16.87
CA ASP A 244 -25.81 9.53 -16.10
C ASP A 244 -24.55 10.14 -15.44
N ALA A 245 -23.35 9.63 -15.74
CA ALA A 245 -22.11 10.07 -15.11
C ALA A 245 -21.90 11.59 -15.20
N ASP A 246 -22.06 12.17 -16.39
CA ASP A 246 -21.85 13.60 -16.60
C ASP A 246 -22.93 14.45 -15.92
N LYS A 247 -24.17 13.92 -15.84
CA LYS A 247 -25.26 14.59 -15.12
C LYS A 247 -24.94 14.65 -13.62
N LYS A 248 -24.57 13.52 -13.01
CA LYS A 248 -24.16 13.44 -11.60
C LYS A 248 -22.96 14.35 -11.31
N ALA A 249 -21.97 14.37 -12.19
CA ALA A 249 -20.80 15.23 -12.06
C ALA A 249 -21.17 16.72 -12.05
N LYS A 250 -22.08 17.14 -12.95
CA LYS A 250 -22.57 18.53 -13.03
C LYS A 250 -23.36 18.94 -11.78
N GLU A 251 -24.16 18.04 -11.22
CA GLU A 251 -24.87 18.28 -9.94
C GLU A 251 -23.90 18.57 -8.79
N LEU A 252 -22.69 18.00 -8.84
CA LEU A 252 -21.60 18.25 -7.89
C LEU A 252 -20.72 19.46 -8.25
N GLY A 253 -20.94 20.09 -9.41
CA GLY A 253 -20.14 21.22 -9.89
C GLY A 253 -18.83 20.83 -10.61
N PHE A 254 -18.74 19.58 -11.07
CA PHE A 254 -17.68 19.15 -11.99
C PHE A 254 -18.11 19.30 -13.45
N GLU A 255 -17.14 19.40 -14.36
CA GLU A 255 -17.39 19.58 -15.80
C GLU A 255 -18.10 18.35 -16.41
N ASN A 256 -17.61 17.16 -16.05
CA ASN A 256 -18.05 15.86 -16.55
C ASN A 256 -17.60 14.75 -15.59
N GLY A 257 -18.01 13.50 -15.86
CA GLY A 257 -17.68 12.35 -15.03
C GLY A 257 -16.17 12.09 -14.90
N TYR A 258 -15.41 12.24 -15.99
CA TYR A 258 -13.95 12.09 -15.97
C TYR A 258 -13.26 13.12 -15.08
N ALA A 259 -13.81 14.33 -14.94
CA ALA A 259 -13.27 15.33 -14.02
C ALA A 259 -13.39 14.90 -12.56
N VAL A 260 -14.46 14.18 -12.20
CA VAL A 260 -14.61 13.58 -10.85
C VAL A 260 -13.58 12.47 -10.65
N ILE A 261 -13.44 11.57 -11.63
CA ILE A 261 -12.46 10.47 -11.59
C ILE A 261 -11.04 11.04 -11.41
N LYS A 262 -10.65 12.04 -12.20
CA LYS A 262 -9.33 12.67 -12.09
C LYS A 262 -9.10 13.35 -10.75
N ALA A 263 -10.13 13.95 -10.16
CA ALA A 263 -10.01 14.56 -8.85
C ALA A 263 -9.64 13.52 -7.78
N TYR A 264 -10.21 12.31 -7.86
CA TYR A 264 -10.01 11.25 -6.87
C TYR A 264 -8.83 10.31 -7.15
N PHE A 265 -8.64 9.93 -8.41
CA PHE A 265 -7.64 8.94 -8.83
C PHE A 265 -6.34 9.57 -9.36
N GLY A 266 -6.37 10.88 -9.68
CA GLY A 266 -5.25 11.56 -10.31
C GLY A 266 -5.10 11.23 -11.80
N ASN A 267 -4.09 11.82 -12.43
CA ASN A 267 -3.72 11.60 -13.83
C ASN A 267 -2.44 10.79 -14.00
N SER A 268 -1.74 10.46 -12.90
CA SER A 268 -0.44 9.81 -12.89
C SER A 268 -0.42 8.47 -12.14
N ASP A 269 -1.61 7.94 -11.75
CA ASP A 269 -1.82 6.72 -10.94
C ASP A 269 -1.01 6.66 -9.63
N TRP A 270 -0.40 7.77 -9.30
CA TRP A 270 0.47 7.94 -8.16
C TRP A 270 -0.34 8.56 -7.02
N THR A 271 -0.09 8.09 -5.81
CA THR A 271 -1.00 8.22 -4.66
C THR A 271 -0.78 9.49 -3.83
N ASP A 272 0.20 10.31 -4.16
CA ASP A 272 0.51 11.55 -3.43
C ASP A 272 -0.24 12.78 -4.00
N THR A 273 -1.05 12.60 -5.06
CA THR A 273 -1.90 13.68 -5.59
C THR A 273 -2.84 14.23 -4.51
N PRO A 274 -3.01 15.55 -4.38
CA PRO A 274 -3.94 16.17 -3.46
C PRO A 274 -5.32 15.53 -3.56
N SER A 275 -5.86 15.08 -2.43
CA SER A 275 -7.22 14.53 -2.45
C SER A 275 -8.23 15.65 -2.77
N PRO A 276 -9.45 15.29 -3.18
CA PRO A 276 -10.51 16.27 -3.37
C PRO A 276 -10.85 17.09 -2.12
N LEU A 277 -10.52 16.58 -0.92
CA LEU A 277 -10.67 17.33 0.34
C LEU A 277 -9.81 18.61 0.34
N LEU A 278 -8.66 18.58 -0.33
CA LEU A 278 -7.77 19.74 -0.47
C LEU A 278 -8.03 20.53 -1.76
N ASN A 279 -8.12 19.85 -2.90
CA ASN A 279 -8.13 20.53 -4.20
C ASN A 279 -9.52 21.02 -4.64
N SER A 280 -10.60 20.47 -4.08
CA SER A 280 -11.99 20.74 -4.47
C SER A 280 -12.97 20.70 -3.29
N PRO A 281 -12.66 21.29 -2.11
CA PRO A 281 -13.43 21.09 -0.88
C PRO A 281 -14.93 21.42 -1.03
N ASP A 282 -15.26 22.52 -1.72
CA ASP A 282 -16.65 22.95 -1.93
C ASP A 282 -17.49 21.96 -2.76
N LYS A 283 -16.84 21.17 -3.61
CA LYS A 283 -17.51 20.15 -4.44
C LYS A 283 -17.70 18.86 -3.65
N VAL A 284 -16.69 18.47 -2.89
CA VAL A 284 -16.70 17.24 -2.07
C VAL A 284 -17.64 17.36 -0.89
N ALA A 285 -17.78 18.55 -0.29
CA ALA A 285 -18.74 18.80 0.78
C ALA A 285 -20.20 18.47 0.37
N LYS A 286 -20.50 18.47 -0.93
CA LYS A 286 -21.82 18.11 -1.48
C LYS A 286 -21.96 16.60 -1.73
N MET A 287 -20.88 15.84 -1.62
CA MET A 287 -20.88 14.42 -1.91
C MET A 287 -21.34 13.61 -0.69
N PRO A 288 -22.15 12.55 -0.90
CA PRO A 288 -22.50 11.63 0.17
C PRO A 288 -21.27 10.95 0.81
N LYS A 289 -20.21 10.73 0.02
CA LYS A 289 -18.93 10.16 0.44
C LYS A 289 -17.81 11.06 -0.04
N ALA A 290 -17.05 11.62 0.91
CA ALA A 290 -15.98 12.57 0.60
C ALA A 290 -14.65 11.88 0.25
N VAL A 291 -14.47 10.65 0.72
CA VAL A 291 -13.23 9.89 0.64
C VAL A 291 -13.42 8.67 -0.26
N VAL A 292 -12.37 8.29 -0.98
CA VAL A 292 -12.40 7.08 -1.84
C VAL A 292 -12.42 5.85 -0.93
N PRO A 293 -13.35 4.90 -1.14
CA PRO A 293 -13.27 3.61 -0.45
C PRO A 293 -11.95 2.91 -0.75
N THR A 294 -11.30 2.36 0.27
CA THR A 294 -9.96 1.75 0.15
C THR A 294 -9.88 0.41 0.86
N LEU A 295 -8.88 -0.41 0.48
CA LEU A 295 -8.47 -1.63 1.20
C LEU A 295 -7.28 -1.39 2.13
N GLU A 296 -6.71 -0.20 2.12
CA GLU A 296 -5.60 0.17 2.99
C GLU A 296 -6.00 0.21 4.46
N SER A 297 -5.02 0.17 5.36
CA SER A 297 -5.29 0.12 6.81
C SER A 297 -5.82 1.44 7.38
N PHE A 298 -5.69 2.55 6.66
CA PHE A 298 -6.15 3.87 7.08
C PHE A 298 -6.83 4.64 5.93
N LEU A 299 -7.77 5.53 6.28
CA LEU A 299 -8.44 6.43 5.36
C LEU A 299 -8.12 7.87 5.71
N THR A 300 -7.81 8.69 4.70
CA THR A 300 -7.72 10.14 4.85
C THR A 300 -9.10 10.70 5.16
N VAL A 301 -9.24 11.42 6.28
CA VAL A 301 -10.49 12.12 6.66
C VAL A 301 -10.33 13.65 6.64
N SER A 302 -9.09 14.14 6.57
CA SER A 302 -8.74 15.55 6.37
C SER A 302 -7.49 15.67 5.51
N ASP A 303 -7.44 16.67 4.63
CA ASP A 303 -6.28 17.00 3.79
C ASP A 303 -6.22 18.53 3.65
N THR A 304 -5.13 19.13 4.11
CA THR A 304 -4.91 20.58 4.08
C THR A 304 -3.54 20.91 3.49
N THR A 305 -3.20 22.20 3.39
CA THR A 305 -1.86 22.64 3.00
C THR A 305 -0.78 22.38 4.05
N GLU A 306 -1.16 21.94 5.25
CA GLU A 306 -0.28 21.70 6.40
C GLU A 306 -0.13 20.21 6.72
N GLY A 307 -1.04 19.36 6.24
CA GLY A 307 -0.99 17.94 6.54
C GLY A 307 -2.25 17.16 6.17
N ARG A 308 -2.25 15.87 6.54
CA ARG A 308 -3.39 14.96 6.40
C ARG A 308 -3.64 14.22 7.70
N HIS A 309 -4.91 14.01 8.01
CA HIS A 309 -5.34 13.18 9.14
C HIS A 309 -6.02 11.91 8.62
N TYR A 310 -5.69 10.79 9.25
CA TYR A 310 -6.20 9.48 8.87
C TYR A 310 -6.78 8.73 10.06
N VAL A 311 -7.80 7.91 9.80
CA VAL A 311 -8.40 7.00 10.79
C VAL A 311 -8.31 5.55 10.31
N ALA A 312 -8.19 4.62 11.24
CA ALA A 312 -8.12 3.19 10.95
C ALA A 312 -9.33 2.71 10.12
N ASN A 313 -9.08 1.82 9.16
CA ASN A 313 -10.09 1.28 8.29
C ASN A 313 -10.95 0.22 9.01
N PRO A 314 -12.26 0.45 9.21
CA PRO A 314 -13.13 -0.50 9.88
C PRO A 314 -13.29 -1.83 9.13
N TYR A 315 -13.02 -1.88 7.84
CA TYR A 315 -13.14 -3.11 7.05
C TYR A 315 -11.77 -3.69 6.67
N PHE A 316 -10.70 -3.30 7.37
CA PHE A 316 -9.38 -3.87 7.13
C PHE A 316 -9.39 -5.39 7.36
N PHE A 317 -8.76 -6.12 6.45
CA PHE A 317 -8.96 -7.55 6.25
C PHE A 317 -7.96 -8.44 6.97
N MET A 318 -7.04 -7.84 7.73
CA MET A 318 -6.00 -8.55 8.47
C MET A 318 -6.35 -8.63 9.95
N VAL A 319 -5.97 -9.72 10.57
CA VAL A 319 -6.03 -9.95 12.02
C VAL A 319 -4.66 -10.40 12.51
N ASP A 320 -4.37 -10.20 13.79
CA ASP A 320 -3.24 -10.88 14.42
C ASP A 320 -3.57 -12.34 14.76
N THR A 321 -2.59 -13.06 15.31
CA THR A 321 -2.72 -14.46 15.75
C THR A 321 -3.63 -14.65 16.97
N ALA A 322 -3.96 -13.57 17.69
CA ALA A 322 -4.92 -13.55 18.79
C ALA A 322 -6.36 -13.21 18.33
N GLY A 323 -6.56 -12.90 17.05
CA GLY A 323 -7.85 -12.54 16.46
C GLY A 323 -8.22 -11.06 16.54
N ASN A 324 -7.29 -10.18 16.93
CA ASN A 324 -7.49 -8.74 16.92
C ASN A 324 -7.47 -8.22 15.47
N GLN A 325 -8.56 -7.59 15.02
CA GLN A 325 -8.59 -6.89 13.73
C GLN A 325 -7.56 -5.76 13.72
N LEU A 326 -6.68 -5.75 12.72
CA LEU A 326 -5.68 -4.69 12.53
C LEU A 326 -6.30 -3.46 11.83
N PRO A 327 -5.66 -2.28 11.87
CA PRO A 327 -4.43 -1.96 12.61
C PRO A 327 -4.66 -1.77 14.12
N TYR A 328 -3.58 -1.84 14.90
CA TYR A 328 -3.62 -1.48 16.32
C TYR A 328 -3.76 0.02 16.54
N ILE A 329 -3.04 0.81 15.74
CA ILE A 329 -3.03 2.27 15.84
C ILE A 329 -4.36 2.83 15.34
N ASN A 330 -4.91 3.80 16.07
CA ASN A 330 -6.22 4.37 15.75
C ASN A 330 -6.15 5.36 14.58
N GLU A 331 -5.14 6.21 14.60
CA GLU A 331 -5.06 7.39 13.75
C GLU A 331 -3.63 7.59 13.23
N GLN A 332 -3.49 8.31 12.12
CA GLN A 332 -2.19 8.78 11.65
C GLN A 332 -2.28 10.28 11.37
N ASP A 333 -1.26 11.01 11.77
CA ASP A 333 -1.12 12.44 11.52
C ASP A 333 0.11 12.70 10.66
N GLU A 334 -0.12 13.13 9.43
CA GLU A 334 0.93 13.51 8.49
C GLU A 334 1.07 15.04 8.50
N VAL A 335 2.22 15.55 8.92
CA VAL A 335 2.52 17.00 8.93
C VAL A 335 3.54 17.35 7.86
N TYR A 336 3.30 18.44 7.13
CA TYR A 336 4.21 18.94 6.10
C TYR A 336 5.27 19.88 6.68
N ALA A 337 6.53 19.48 6.53
CA ALA A 337 7.72 20.22 6.91
C ALA A 337 8.73 20.24 5.75
N ASN A 338 8.58 21.24 4.88
CA ASN A 338 9.42 21.38 3.68
C ASN A 338 10.86 21.78 4.02
N ASP A 339 11.03 22.74 4.95
CA ASP A 339 12.35 23.20 5.38
C ASP A 339 13.11 22.10 6.12
N ASN A 340 14.36 21.85 5.67
CA ASN A 340 15.17 20.76 6.21
C ASN A 340 15.52 20.96 7.69
N GLN A 341 15.82 22.20 8.11
CA GLN A 341 16.20 22.47 9.50
C GLN A 341 15.01 22.33 10.43
N VAL A 342 13.83 22.78 10.01
CA VAL A 342 12.58 22.56 10.75
C VAL A 342 12.29 21.06 10.89
N ARG A 343 12.40 20.29 9.80
CA ARG A 343 12.18 18.84 9.84
C ARG A 343 13.17 18.14 10.79
N LEU A 344 14.46 18.48 10.73
CA LEU A 344 15.46 17.90 11.63
C LEU A 344 15.20 18.25 13.09
N LEU A 345 14.82 19.49 13.39
CA LEU A 345 14.47 19.90 14.76
C LEU A 345 13.29 19.09 15.31
N LYS A 346 12.24 18.88 14.50
CA LYS A 346 11.08 18.04 14.87
C LYS A 346 11.50 16.61 15.18
N LEU A 347 12.39 16.03 14.38
CA LEU A 347 12.91 14.68 14.62
C LEU A 347 13.77 14.60 15.88
N VAL A 348 14.65 15.59 16.12
CA VAL A 348 15.45 15.66 17.36
C VAL A 348 14.55 15.75 18.61
N ASN A 349 13.42 16.45 18.50
CA ASN A 349 12.41 16.57 19.55
C ASN A 349 11.45 15.37 19.65
N ALA A 350 11.62 14.35 18.81
CA ALA A 350 10.75 13.18 18.73
C ALA A 350 9.27 13.52 18.44
N GLU A 351 9.04 14.51 17.57
CA GLU A 351 7.69 14.89 17.10
C GLU A 351 7.19 14.02 15.91
N ALA A 352 7.86 12.91 15.62
CA ALA A 352 7.45 11.94 14.61
C ALA A 352 7.90 10.53 15.01
N ASP A 353 7.06 9.54 14.75
CA ASP A 353 7.32 8.13 15.08
C ASP A 353 8.23 7.45 14.06
N TYR A 354 8.21 7.91 12.81
CA TYR A 354 9.00 7.33 11.73
C TYR A 354 9.36 8.33 10.63
N LYS A 355 10.62 8.28 10.20
CA LYS A 355 11.07 8.95 8.98
C LYS A 355 12.23 8.22 8.33
N ALA A 356 12.18 8.09 7.00
CA ALA A 356 13.27 7.54 6.20
C ALA A 356 13.56 8.36 4.94
N GLN A 357 12.53 8.89 4.27
CA GLN A 357 12.69 9.73 3.09
C GLN A 357 13.20 11.12 3.49
N SER A 358 13.82 11.86 2.57
CA SER A 358 14.30 13.24 2.81
C SER A 358 15.31 13.39 3.97
N LEU A 359 15.94 12.30 4.41
CA LEU A 359 17.07 12.28 5.34
C LEU A 359 18.36 11.91 4.59
N GLN A 360 19.44 12.62 4.91
CA GLN A 360 20.77 12.42 4.35
C GLN A 360 21.72 11.88 5.41
N LEU A 361 22.80 11.22 4.97
CA LEU A 361 23.82 10.73 5.89
C LEU A 361 24.47 11.86 6.71
N ALA A 362 24.56 13.07 6.14
CA ALA A 362 25.07 14.24 6.81
C ALA A 362 24.20 14.72 8.00
N ASP A 363 22.94 14.30 8.06
CA ASP A 363 22.03 14.62 9.17
C ASP A 363 22.25 13.70 10.38
N ALA A 364 22.93 12.56 10.19
CA ALA A 364 23.07 11.52 11.20
C ALA A 364 23.72 11.98 12.52
N PRO A 365 24.79 12.79 12.55
CA PRO A 365 25.39 13.24 13.80
C PRO A 365 24.39 13.99 14.70
N LEU A 366 23.62 14.92 14.14
CA LEU A 366 22.62 15.69 14.89
C LEU A 366 21.52 14.78 15.47
N LEU A 367 21.05 13.82 14.69
CA LEU A 367 20.02 12.87 15.13
C LEU A 367 20.57 11.88 16.17
N LEU A 368 21.83 11.45 16.04
CA LEU A 368 22.46 10.58 17.03
C LEU A 368 22.66 11.31 18.37
N ASP A 369 23.05 12.59 18.35
CA ASP A 369 23.19 13.42 19.55
C ASP A 369 21.84 13.60 20.29
N GLY A 370 20.73 13.67 19.55
CA GLY A 370 19.38 13.79 20.10
C GLY A 370 18.75 12.45 20.56
N GLN A 371 19.32 11.31 20.19
CA GLN A 371 18.69 10.00 20.27
C GLN A 371 18.28 9.61 21.70
N GLU A 372 19.17 9.79 22.68
CA GLU A 372 18.91 9.43 24.08
C GLU A 372 17.82 10.35 24.68
N LYS A 373 17.92 11.66 24.44
CA LYS A 373 16.96 12.64 24.96
C LYS A 373 15.58 12.49 24.33
N GLY A 374 15.52 12.21 23.03
CA GLY A 374 14.28 12.02 22.27
C GLY A 374 13.69 10.61 22.37
N ASN A 375 14.41 9.65 22.96
CA ASN A 375 13.98 8.25 23.07
C ASN A 375 13.57 7.63 21.73
N TYR A 376 14.39 7.83 20.69
CA TYR A 376 14.23 7.17 19.39
C TYR A 376 15.47 6.35 19.05
N THR A 377 15.49 5.72 17.88
CA THR A 377 16.67 4.99 17.39
C THR A 377 16.93 5.35 15.93
N ILE A 378 18.20 5.58 15.61
CA ILE A 378 18.65 5.80 14.24
C ILE A 378 19.22 4.52 13.66
N HIS A 379 18.67 4.12 12.51
CA HIS A 379 19.16 2.97 11.76
C HIS A 379 19.90 3.44 10.51
N LEU A 380 21.23 3.39 10.54
CA LEU A 380 22.06 3.54 9.34
C LEU A 380 22.01 2.26 8.52
N ARG A 381 20.98 2.14 7.66
CA ARG A 381 20.78 0.95 6.83
C ARG A 381 21.68 0.99 5.58
N PRO A 382 22.34 -0.13 5.22
CA PRO A 382 23.02 -0.24 3.93
C PRO A 382 22.02 0.01 2.80
N LYS A 383 22.40 0.87 1.86
CA LYS A 383 21.62 1.14 0.64
C LYS A 383 22.52 1.06 -0.59
N VAL A 384 21.95 0.69 -1.72
CA VAL A 384 22.60 0.93 -3.00
C VAL A 384 22.43 2.42 -3.32
N ALA A 385 23.45 3.22 -2.99
CA ALA A 385 23.46 4.63 -3.37
C ALA A 385 23.69 4.74 -4.89
N MET A 386 22.61 4.97 -5.64
CA MET A 386 22.65 5.08 -7.10
C MET A 386 22.82 6.53 -7.56
N HIS A 387 23.88 7.23 -7.12
CA HIS A 387 24.25 8.47 -7.80
C HIS A 387 24.92 8.11 -9.13
N ALA A 388 24.09 8.01 -10.17
CA ALA A 388 24.53 7.65 -11.52
C ALA A 388 24.66 8.91 -12.40
N PHE A 389 25.75 8.97 -13.16
CA PHE A 389 25.87 9.91 -14.28
C PHE A 389 25.44 9.20 -15.56
N SER A 390 24.42 9.75 -16.21
CA SER A 390 23.97 9.28 -17.53
C SER A 390 24.21 10.36 -18.57
N PHE A 391 24.67 9.95 -19.74
CA PHE A 391 24.86 10.85 -20.88
C PHE A 391 23.66 10.73 -21.83
N ASN A 392 23.15 11.87 -22.33
CA ASN A 392 21.99 11.88 -23.22
C ASN A 392 22.37 11.35 -24.63
N VAL A 393 22.26 10.03 -24.81
CA VAL A 393 22.55 9.35 -26.09
C VAL A 393 21.51 9.62 -27.18
N THR A 394 20.47 10.40 -26.87
CA THR A 394 19.44 10.87 -27.81
C THR A 394 19.45 12.39 -27.93
N SER A 395 20.59 13.05 -27.66
CA SER A 395 20.69 14.51 -27.76
C SER A 395 20.29 15.00 -29.16
N ALA A 396 19.59 16.14 -29.22
CA ALA A 396 19.29 16.82 -30.48
C ALA A 396 20.56 17.39 -31.15
N ASP A 397 21.58 17.69 -30.33
CA ASP A 397 22.91 18.08 -30.77
C ASP A 397 23.67 16.83 -31.25
N GLU A 398 23.94 16.76 -32.55
CA GLU A 398 24.49 15.57 -33.19
C GLU A 398 25.92 15.27 -32.74
N GLU A 399 26.72 16.29 -32.49
CA GLU A 399 28.10 16.14 -32.02
C GLU A 399 28.13 15.59 -30.59
N LYS A 400 27.27 16.12 -29.71
CA LYS A 400 27.10 15.55 -28.37
C LYS A 400 26.58 14.12 -28.42
N ARG A 401 25.57 13.84 -29.26
CA ARG A 401 25.00 12.50 -29.43
C ARG A 401 26.06 11.50 -29.88
N LYS A 402 26.94 11.89 -30.80
CA LYS A 402 28.06 11.07 -31.27
C LYS A 402 29.04 10.74 -30.13
N VAL A 403 29.46 11.75 -29.36
CA VAL A 403 30.38 11.55 -28.22
C VAL A 403 29.74 10.74 -27.10
N PHE A 404 28.52 11.10 -26.69
CA PHE A 404 27.80 10.40 -25.61
C PHE A 404 27.38 8.99 -26.00
N GLY A 405 27.11 8.75 -27.28
CA GLY A 405 26.83 7.44 -27.86
C GLY A 405 28.07 6.53 -27.93
N ASP A 406 29.28 7.08 -27.96
CA ASP A 406 30.52 6.31 -27.95
C ASP A 406 30.75 5.63 -26.60
N LEU A 407 30.79 4.29 -26.61
CA LEU A 407 31.04 3.50 -25.41
C LEU A 407 32.41 3.84 -24.79
N ARG A 408 33.42 4.12 -25.60
CA ARG A 408 34.78 4.44 -25.13
C ARG A 408 34.78 5.71 -24.28
N PHE A 409 33.99 6.71 -24.68
CA PHE A 409 33.82 7.93 -23.91
C PHE A 409 33.18 7.64 -22.56
N ARG A 410 32.05 6.91 -22.53
CA ARG A 410 31.37 6.58 -21.25
C ARG A 410 32.23 5.73 -20.33
N THR A 411 33.01 4.79 -20.88
CA THR A 411 34.00 4.01 -20.13
C THR A 411 35.09 4.90 -19.57
N ALA A 412 35.66 5.82 -20.36
CA ALA A 412 36.69 6.75 -19.90
C ALA A 412 36.19 7.65 -18.76
N MET A 413 34.97 8.19 -18.88
CA MET A 413 34.34 9.00 -17.83
C MET A 413 34.12 8.19 -16.56
N SER A 414 33.70 6.93 -16.67
CA SER A 414 33.58 6.04 -15.52
C SER A 414 34.94 5.82 -14.85
N ILE A 415 36.00 5.48 -15.60
CA ILE A 415 37.34 5.24 -15.04
C ILE A 415 37.91 6.50 -14.37
N ALA A 416 37.67 7.67 -14.94
CA ALA A 416 38.16 8.95 -14.42
C ALA A 416 37.57 9.34 -13.05
N MET A 417 36.45 8.75 -12.63
CA MET A 417 35.84 9.06 -11.33
C MET A 417 36.62 8.42 -10.17
N ASN A 418 37.19 9.26 -9.31
CA ASN A 418 37.81 8.85 -8.05
C ASN A 418 36.74 8.51 -6.99
N ARG A 419 36.21 7.29 -7.07
CA ARG A 419 35.15 6.82 -6.15
C ARG A 419 35.61 6.63 -4.71
N LYS A 420 36.92 6.44 -4.51
CA LYS A 420 37.49 6.38 -3.16
C LYS A 420 37.37 7.74 -2.47
N GLU A 421 37.79 8.80 -3.14
CA GLU A 421 37.63 10.18 -2.65
C GLU A 421 36.17 10.53 -2.39
N ILE A 422 35.28 10.20 -3.33
CA ILE A 422 33.83 10.43 -3.15
C ILE A 422 33.33 9.73 -1.88
N ASN A 423 33.77 8.50 -1.62
CA ASN A 423 33.39 7.76 -0.42
C ASN A 423 33.91 8.44 0.85
N GLU A 424 35.16 8.88 0.86
CA GLU A 424 35.78 9.54 2.01
C GLU A 424 35.08 10.87 2.34
N VAL A 425 34.80 11.70 1.33
CA VAL A 425 34.24 13.05 1.52
C VAL A 425 32.72 13.05 1.68
N ALA A 426 31.97 12.41 0.78
CA ALA A 426 30.51 12.52 0.75
C ALA A 426 29.81 11.45 1.60
N TYR A 427 30.47 10.31 1.82
CA TYR A 427 29.91 9.19 2.58
C TYR A 427 30.64 8.91 3.90
N PHE A 428 31.57 9.79 4.29
CA PHE A 428 32.35 9.67 5.54
C PHE A 428 33.04 8.30 5.68
N GLY A 429 33.48 7.72 4.56
CA GLY A 429 34.13 6.41 4.50
C GLY A 429 33.21 5.20 4.69
N GLN A 430 31.89 5.37 4.81
CA GLN A 430 30.95 4.30 5.17
C GLN A 430 30.50 3.43 3.98
N GLY A 431 30.79 3.84 2.75
CA GLY A 431 30.38 3.12 1.53
C GLY A 431 31.41 2.11 1.04
N VAL A 432 30.97 1.25 0.11
CA VAL A 432 31.83 0.37 -0.68
C VAL A 432 31.84 0.89 -2.11
N PRO A 433 32.95 1.46 -2.61
CA PRO A 433 33.04 1.93 -3.98
C PRO A 433 32.71 0.84 -5.00
N ARG A 434 31.76 1.10 -5.90
CA ARG A 434 31.34 0.19 -6.98
C ARG A 434 31.07 0.96 -8.27
N GLN A 435 31.04 0.25 -9.39
CA GLN A 435 30.49 0.73 -10.65
C GLN A 435 29.42 -0.25 -11.14
N TYR A 436 28.39 0.27 -11.80
CA TYR A 436 27.46 -0.58 -12.53
C TYR A 436 28.19 -1.10 -13.78
N THR A 437 28.14 -2.41 -14.01
CA THR A 437 28.72 -3.07 -15.18
C THR A 437 27.70 -3.20 -16.29
#